data_AF-A0A1V5W105-F1
#
_entry.id   AF-A0A1V5W105-F1
#
_cell.length_a   1.000
_cell.length_b   1.000
_cell.length_c   1.000
_cell.angle_alpha   90.00
_cell.angle_beta   90.00
_cell.angle_gamma   90.00
#
_symmetry.space_group_name_H-M   'P 1'
#
loop_
_entity.id
_entity.type
_entity.pdbx_description
1 polymer ?
#
loop_
_entity_poly.entity_id
_entity_poly.type
_entity_poly.pdbx_seq_one_letter_code
_entity_poly.pdbx_strand_id
1 'polypeptide(L)'
;MNKSIILIYLILQTFYSFSQSMSDTLYTNTRTNNESLLSKKRNQTHNDSICSAILQGDFINIGVSFVYSYYNYPHSIGFGVAYNWNREYNKLFPIFIDYKYYFSNTKISPFLAIDLGRTIIQNSPNGYHINLFTGFRNKVFEKLYMNYSIGLSWYSYDGNEWLLQKDRYNVKPDLKIGFSYKL
;
A
#
# COMPACT_ATOMS: atom_id res chain seq x y z
N MET A 1 -8.82 -25.04 -14.39
CA MET A 1 -8.65 -23.86 -13.50
C MET A 1 -7.43 -23.07 -13.96
N ASN A 2 -7.54 -21.75 -14.12
CA ASN A 2 -6.50 -20.94 -14.74
C ASN A 2 -5.32 -20.73 -13.77
N LYS A 3 -4.08 -21.08 -14.16
CA LYS A 3 -2.89 -21.08 -13.28
C LYS A 3 -2.63 -19.70 -12.65
N SER A 4 -2.98 -18.62 -13.34
CA SER A 4 -2.83 -17.24 -12.84
C SER A 4 -3.78 -16.90 -11.68
N ILE A 5 -4.96 -17.52 -11.61
CA ILE A 5 -5.93 -17.29 -10.52
C ILE A 5 -5.43 -17.93 -9.23
N ILE A 6 -4.83 -19.12 -9.33
CA ILE A 6 -4.23 -19.83 -8.20
C ILE A 6 -3.06 -19.00 -7.63
N LEU A 7 -2.22 -18.43 -8.49
CA LEU A 7 -1.10 -17.59 -8.05
C LEU A 7 -1.57 -16.33 -7.32
N ILE A 8 -2.58 -15.62 -7.84
CA ILE A 8 -3.15 -14.44 -7.19
C ILE A 8 -3.77 -14.80 -5.84
N TYR A 9 -4.52 -15.90 -5.78
CA TYR A 9 -5.11 -16.39 -4.54
C TYR A 9 -4.03 -16.74 -3.49
N LEU A 10 -2.95 -17.42 -3.90
CA LEU A 10 -1.81 -17.74 -3.03
C LEU A 10 -1.09 -16.49 -2.54
N ILE A 11 -0.90 -15.48 -3.40
CA ILE A 11 -0.32 -14.19 -3.02
C ILE A 11 -1.21 -13.52 -1.97
N LEU A 12 -2.50 -13.36 -2.24
CA LEU A 12 -3.45 -12.74 -1.31
C LEU A 12 -3.53 -13.48 0.02
N GLN A 13 -3.52 -14.81 0.00
CA GLN A 13 -3.55 -15.64 1.20
C GLN A 13 -2.25 -15.53 2.00
N THR A 14 -1.09 -15.46 1.33
CA THR A 14 0.21 -15.23 1.99
C THR A 14 0.25 -13.85 2.64
N PHE A 15 -0.25 -12.81 1.96
CA PHE A 15 -0.37 -11.47 2.53
C PHE A 15 -1.33 -11.42 3.74
N TYR A 16 -2.46 -12.12 3.65
CA TYR A 16 -3.42 -12.23 4.74
C TYR A 16 -2.83 -12.94 5.96
N SER A 17 -2.19 -14.09 5.76
CA SER A 17 -1.53 -14.86 6.83
C SER A 17 -0.34 -14.12 7.44
N PHE A 18 0.45 -13.40 6.64
CA PHE A 18 1.53 -12.55 7.14
C PHE A 18 1.00 -11.41 8.01
N SER A 19 -0.09 -10.76 7.59
CA SER A 19 -0.74 -9.69 8.34
C SER A 19 -1.32 -10.19 9.67
N GLN A 20 -1.93 -11.38 9.68
CA GLN A 20 -2.41 -12.02 10.90
C GLN A 20 -1.26 -12.42 11.83
N SER A 21 -0.21 -13.07 11.31
CA SER A 21 0.95 -13.48 12.11
C SER A 21 1.67 -12.28 12.75
N MET A 22 1.81 -11.16 12.03
CA MET A 22 2.33 -9.91 12.60
C MET A 22 1.43 -9.40 13.73
N SER A 23 0.11 -9.41 13.54
CA SER A 23 -0.87 -9.04 14.59
C SER A 23 -0.76 -9.94 15.83
N ASP A 24 -0.63 -11.25 15.66
CA ASP A 24 -0.56 -12.23 16.77
C ASP A 24 0.78 -12.16 17.54
N THR A 25 1.87 -11.91 16.81
CA THR A 25 3.21 -11.71 17.42
C THR A 25 3.27 -10.40 18.22
N LEU A 26 2.53 -9.37 17.78
CA LEU A 26 2.34 -8.12 18.53
C LEU A 26 1.45 -8.33 19.76
N TYR A 27 0.40 -9.15 19.65
CA TYR A 27 -0.51 -9.46 20.75
C TYR A 27 0.19 -10.23 21.89
N THR A 28 1.07 -11.18 21.56
CA THR A 28 1.80 -11.98 22.54
C THR A 28 2.90 -11.19 23.26
N ASN A 29 3.63 -10.32 22.58
CA ASN A 29 4.65 -9.46 23.20
C ASN A 29 4.07 -8.32 24.06
N THR A 30 2.82 -7.91 23.80
CA THR A 30 2.15 -6.89 24.64
C THR A 30 1.51 -7.52 25.89
N ARG A 31 1.14 -8.81 25.82
CA ARG A 31 0.53 -9.57 26.92
C ARG A 31 1.52 -10.01 27.99
N THR A 32 2.78 -10.32 27.63
CA THR A 32 3.82 -10.69 28.59
C THR A 32 4.30 -9.54 29.49
N ASN A 33 3.96 -8.29 29.18
CA ASN A 33 4.36 -7.12 29.97
C ASN A 33 3.25 -6.51 30.86
N ASN A 34 2.01 -7.01 30.83
CA ASN A 34 0.89 -6.37 31.54
C ASN A 34 -0.18 -7.33 32.12
N GLU A 35 0.15 -8.61 32.34
CA GLU A 35 -0.68 -9.46 33.20
C GLU A 35 -0.44 -9.15 34.68
N SER A 36 -0.95 -8.00 35.14
CA SER A 36 -1.54 -7.90 36.45
C SER A 36 -2.61 -6.79 36.43
N LEU A 37 -3.85 -7.17 36.75
CA LEU A 37 -5.05 -6.34 36.91
C LEU A 37 -5.82 -5.99 35.62
N LEU A 38 -7.05 -6.54 35.53
CA LEU A 38 -8.18 -6.17 34.65
C LEU A 38 -8.44 -7.04 33.40
N SER A 39 -8.16 -8.34 33.45
CA SER A 39 -8.61 -9.30 32.43
C SER A 39 -10.01 -9.83 32.75
N LYS A 40 -11.07 -9.18 32.24
CA LYS A 40 -12.31 -9.86 31.77
C LYS A 40 -13.40 -8.92 31.23
N LYS A 41 -13.29 -7.59 31.35
CA LYS A 41 -14.28 -6.63 30.81
C LYS A 41 -13.84 -5.87 29.54
N ARG A 42 -12.62 -6.10 29.02
CA ARG A 42 -12.03 -5.35 27.88
C ARG A 42 -12.01 -6.09 26.53
N ASN A 43 -12.35 -7.39 26.48
CA ASN A 43 -12.24 -8.15 25.22
C ASN A 43 -13.39 -7.91 24.22
N GLN A 44 -14.50 -7.30 24.64
CA GLN A 44 -15.60 -6.96 23.72
C GLN A 44 -15.45 -5.57 23.11
N THR A 45 -14.98 -4.58 23.88
CA THR A 45 -14.81 -3.19 23.41
C THR A 45 -13.65 -3.00 22.42
N HIS A 46 -12.68 -3.93 22.37
CA HIS A 46 -11.51 -3.75 21.52
C HIS A 46 -11.70 -4.26 20.08
N ASN A 47 -12.46 -5.34 19.88
CA ASN A 47 -12.82 -5.81 18.53
C ASN A 47 -13.73 -4.81 17.81
N ASP A 48 -14.62 -4.14 18.55
CA ASP A 48 -15.44 -3.05 18.00
C ASP A 48 -14.57 -1.84 17.60
N SER A 49 -13.46 -1.58 18.32
CA SER A 49 -12.54 -0.48 17.97
C SER A 49 -11.72 -0.76 16.70
N ILE A 50 -11.28 -2.00 16.47
CA ILE A 50 -10.50 -2.34 15.27
C ILE A 50 -11.41 -2.37 14.04
N CYS A 51 -12.59 -3.00 14.14
CA CYS A 51 -13.57 -2.99 13.06
C CYS A 51 -14.06 -1.57 12.76
N SER A 52 -14.34 -0.74 13.77
CA SER A 52 -14.74 0.65 13.54
C SER A 52 -13.62 1.49 12.93
N ALA A 53 -12.36 1.26 13.30
CA ALA A 53 -11.24 2.02 12.76
C ALA A 53 -10.88 1.57 11.30
N ILE A 54 -11.07 0.29 10.96
CA ILE A 54 -11.05 -0.20 9.55
C ILE A 54 -12.19 0.41 8.73
N LEU A 55 -13.40 0.46 9.30
CA LEU A 55 -14.59 1.02 8.64
C LEU A 55 -14.54 2.56 8.53
N GLN A 56 -13.76 3.24 9.37
CA GLN A 56 -13.56 4.69 9.35
C GLN A 56 -12.48 5.15 8.35
N GLY A 57 -11.78 4.23 7.68
CA GLY A 57 -10.82 4.56 6.61
C GLY A 57 -9.50 5.13 7.11
N ASP A 58 -9.21 5.03 8.42
CA ASP A 58 -8.05 5.67 9.04
C ASP A 58 -6.71 5.00 8.68
N PHE A 59 -6.77 3.80 8.09
CA PHE A 59 -5.59 2.96 7.82
C PHE A 59 -5.22 2.84 6.35
N ILE A 60 -6.06 3.31 5.43
CA ILE A 60 -5.88 3.04 3.98
C ILE A 60 -5.53 4.34 3.25
N ASN A 61 -4.44 4.32 2.49
CA ASN A 61 -4.18 5.34 1.49
C ASN A 61 -5.07 5.07 0.27
N ILE A 62 -5.80 6.07 -0.17
CA ILE A 62 -6.57 6.00 -1.42
C ILE A 62 -5.97 7.01 -2.39
N GLY A 63 -5.54 6.53 -3.55
CA GLY A 63 -4.75 7.33 -4.48
C GLY A 63 -5.19 7.28 -5.93
N VAL A 64 -4.92 8.37 -6.64
CA VAL A 64 -4.93 8.41 -8.10
C VAL A 64 -3.53 8.71 -8.60
N SER A 65 -3.03 7.96 -9.58
CA SER A 65 -1.68 8.16 -10.13
C SER A 65 -1.65 8.32 -11.63
N PHE A 66 -0.62 9.02 -12.12
CA PHE A 66 -0.29 9.13 -13.53
C PHE A 66 1.17 8.77 -13.71
N VAL A 67 1.45 7.82 -14.61
CA VAL A 67 2.78 7.29 -14.88
C VAL A 67 3.10 7.38 -16.36
N TYR A 68 4.24 7.95 -16.68
CA TYR A 68 4.80 7.92 -18.02
C TYR A 68 5.87 6.84 -18.08
N SER A 69 5.73 5.87 -18.99
CA SER A 69 6.45 4.60 -18.89
C SER A 69 7.01 4.09 -20.21
N TYR A 70 8.21 3.55 -20.15
CA TYR A 70 8.78 2.68 -21.17
C TYR A 70 8.38 1.24 -20.86
N TYR A 71 7.69 0.60 -21.81
CA TYR A 71 7.19 -0.77 -21.68
C TYR A 71 7.93 -1.73 -22.62
N ASN A 72 8.59 -2.73 -22.03
CA ASN A 72 9.20 -3.86 -22.73
C ASN A 72 8.89 -5.16 -21.98
N TYR A 73 7.89 -5.90 -22.44
CA TYR A 73 7.36 -7.09 -21.74
C TYR A 73 8.49 -8.09 -21.35
N PRO A 74 8.52 -8.61 -20.09
CA PRO A 74 7.51 -8.46 -19.03
C PRO A 74 7.71 -7.23 -18.12
N HIS A 75 8.56 -6.27 -18.49
CA HIS A 75 8.95 -5.16 -17.64
C HIS A 75 8.38 -3.81 -18.09
N SER A 76 8.20 -2.90 -17.13
CA SER A 76 7.98 -1.48 -17.39
C SER A 76 8.72 -0.67 -16.36
N ILE A 77 9.34 0.41 -16.80
CA ILE A 77 9.90 1.44 -15.93
C ILE A 77 9.28 2.77 -16.30
N GLY A 78 8.88 3.54 -15.29
CA GLY A 78 8.22 4.81 -15.50
C GLY A 78 8.53 5.82 -14.43
N PHE A 79 8.16 7.05 -14.72
CA PHE A 79 8.16 8.15 -13.77
C PHE A 79 6.72 8.60 -13.60
N GLY A 80 6.30 8.84 -12.36
CA GLY A 80 4.93 9.14 -12.05
C GLY A 80 4.75 10.13 -10.91
N VAL A 81 3.53 10.63 -10.85
CA VAL A 81 3.02 11.42 -9.74
C VAL A 81 1.73 10.77 -9.26
N ALA A 82 1.48 10.83 -7.95
CA ALA A 82 0.18 10.45 -7.42
C ALA A 82 -0.35 11.52 -6.48
N TYR A 83 -1.66 11.48 -6.30
CA TYR A 83 -2.36 12.17 -5.25
C TYR A 83 -2.96 11.10 -4.34
N ASN A 84 -2.41 10.97 -3.13
CA ASN A 84 -2.90 10.05 -2.13
C ASN A 84 -3.61 10.84 -1.02
N TRP A 85 -4.85 10.47 -0.76
CA TRP A 85 -5.58 10.94 0.41
C TRP A 85 -5.26 10.03 1.60
N ASN A 86 -4.81 10.65 2.68
CA ASN A 86 -4.58 10.00 3.97
C ASN A 86 -5.22 10.88 5.04
N ARG A 87 -6.04 10.31 5.93
CA ARG A 87 -6.77 11.09 6.92
C ARG A 87 -5.87 11.78 7.96
N GLU A 88 -4.72 11.18 8.29
CA GLU A 88 -3.77 11.76 9.26
C GLU A 88 -2.98 12.92 8.67
N TYR A 89 -2.55 12.78 7.41
CA TYR A 89 -1.65 13.73 6.75
C TYR A 89 -2.38 14.66 5.76
N ASN A 90 -3.70 14.52 5.67
CA ASN A 90 -4.66 15.16 4.75
C ASN A 90 -4.36 14.93 3.24
N LYS A 91 -3.14 15.15 2.74
CA LYS A 91 -2.77 15.03 1.33
C LYS A 91 -1.29 14.70 1.16
N LEU A 92 -1.00 13.67 0.37
CA LEU A 92 0.36 13.24 0.02
C LEU A 92 0.53 13.30 -1.50
N PHE A 93 1.61 13.93 -1.96
CA PHE A 93 1.94 14.05 -3.39
C PHE A 93 3.28 13.37 -3.69
N PRO A 94 3.30 12.03 -3.81
CA PRO A 94 4.51 11.31 -4.19
C PRO A 94 4.86 11.56 -5.66
N ILE A 95 6.13 11.87 -5.88
CA ILE A 95 6.82 11.86 -7.17
C ILE A 95 7.76 10.66 -7.14
N PHE A 96 7.59 9.71 -8.06
CA PHE A 96 8.22 8.40 -7.95
C PHE A 96 8.69 7.82 -9.29
N ILE A 97 9.62 6.89 -9.18
CA ILE A 97 9.98 5.94 -10.22
C ILE A 97 9.16 4.68 -9.94
N ASP A 98 8.46 4.19 -10.96
CA ASP A 98 7.64 2.98 -10.95
C ASP A 98 8.37 1.89 -11.73
N TYR A 99 8.51 0.72 -11.13
CA TYR A 99 8.95 -0.48 -11.84
C TYR A 99 7.88 -1.56 -11.71
N LYS A 100 7.45 -2.11 -12.85
CA LYS A 100 6.43 -3.15 -12.93
C LYS A 100 6.95 -4.41 -13.62
N TYR A 101 6.56 -5.55 -13.06
CA TYR A 101 6.65 -6.87 -13.68
C TYR A 101 5.26 -7.38 -14.02
N TYR A 102 5.01 -7.69 -15.29
CA TYR A 102 3.72 -8.20 -15.77
C TYR A 102 3.74 -9.71 -15.91
N PHE A 103 2.70 -10.37 -15.41
CA PHE A 103 2.54 -11.82 -15.52
C PHE A 103 1.92 -12.25 -16.87
N SER A 104 1.37 -11.31 -17.64
CA SER A 104 0.85 -11.56 -18.99
C SER A 104 0.90 -10.31 -19.87
N ASN A 105 0.86 -10.49 -21.20
CA ASN A 105 0.80 -9.41 -22.19
C ASN A 105 -0.61 -9.26 -22.80
N THR A 106 -1.65 -9.67 -22.07
CA THR A 106 -3.05 -9.62 -22.52
C THR A 106 -3.68 -8.26 -22.23
N LYS A 107 -4.88 -7.99 -22.78
CA LYS A 107 -5.63 -6.73 -22.55
C LYS A 107 -5.74 -6.39 -21.06
N ILE A 108 -5.98 -7.40 -20.22
CA ILE A 108 -5.87 -7.33 -18.77
C ILE A 108 -4.60 -8.07 -18.36
N SER A 109 -3.61 -7.35 -17.83
CA SER A 109 -2.32 -7.89 -17.40
C SER A 109 -2.20 -7.77 -15.88
N PRO A 110 -2.17 -8.88 -15.12
CA PRO A 110 -1.77 -8.83 -13.72
C PRO A 110 -0.32 -8.38 -13.61
N PHE A 111 0.03 -7.65 -12.55
CA PHE A 111 1.39 -7.18 -12.32
C PHE A 111 1.77 -7.15 -10.85
N LEU A 112 3.08 -7.19 -10.58
CA LEU A 112 3.71 -6.83 -9.32
C LEU A 112 4.60 -5.60 -9.56
N ALA A 113 4.63 -4.66 -8.64
CA ALA A 113 5.28 -3.37 -8.85
C ALA A 113 5.86 -2.77 -7.58
N ILE A 114 6.82 -1.88 -7.77
CA ILE A 114 7.40 -1.05 -6.73
C ILE A 114 7.48 0.41 -7.17
N ASP A 115 6.98 1.33 -6.32
CA ASP A 115 7.21 2.77 -6.46
C ASP A 115 8.32 3.18 -5.50
N LEU A 116 9.29 3.97 -5.97
CA LEU A 116 10.33 4.58 -5.14
C LEU A 116 10.38 6.08 -5.43
N GLY A 117 10.24 6.92 -4.42
CA GLY A 117 10.12 8.35 -4.67
C GLY A 117 10.25 9.25 -3.45
N ARG A 118 9.99 10.54 -3.68
CA ARG A 118 9.81 11.53 -2.63
C ARG A 118 8.34 11.91 -2.53
N THR A 119 7.88 12.12 -1.31
CA THR A 119 6.53 12.61 -1.03
C THR A 119 6.58 14.03 -0.53
N ILE A 120 5.81 14.89 -1.20
CA ILE A 120 5.55 16.24 -0.75
C ILE A 120 4.31 16.19 0.15
N ILE A 121 4.43 16.71 1.36
CA ILE A 121 3.36 16.73 2.36
C ILE A 121 3.01 18.18 2.63
N GLN A 122 1.72 18.50 2.57
CA GLN A 122 1.28 19.85 2.85
C GLN A 122 1.47 20.15 4.34
N ASN A 123 2.17 21.24 4.67
CA ASN A 123 2.42 21.71 6.05
C ASN A 123 3.21 20.73 6.96
N SER A 124 3.97 19.81 6.38
CA SER A 124 4.84 18.87 7.09
C SER A 124 6.15 18.72 6.32
N PRO A 125 7.25 18.27 6.95
CA PRO A 125 8.46 17.97 6.20
C PRO A 125 8.21 16.95 5.09
N ASN A 126 8.94 17.11 3.99
CA ASN A 126 8.92 16.15 2.90
C ASN A 126 9.45 14.79 3.37
N GLY A 127 9.21 13.76 2.57
CA GLY A 127 9.65 12.43 2.89
C GLY A 127 10.06 11.60 1.68
N TYR A 128 10.46 10.37 1.97
CA TYR A 128 10.61 9.29 1.03
C TYR A 128 9.38 8.40 1.04
N HIS A 129 9.08 7.82 -0.11
CA HIS A 129 7.97 6.90 -0.30
C HIS A 129 8.46 5.66 -1.03
N ILE A 130 8.13 4.52 -0.45
CA ILE A 130 8.30 3.20 -1.04
C ILE A 130 6.93 2.57 -1.06
N ASN A 131 6.50 2.02 -2.19
CA ASN A 131 5.24 1.28 -2.27
C ASN A 131 5.49 -0.06 -2.94
N LEU A 132 5.11 -1.16 -2.29
CA LEU A 132 5.09 -2.48 -2.91
C LEU A 132 3.63 -2.85 -3.18
N PHE A 133 3.28 -3.09 -4.44
CA PHE A 133 1.88 -3.26 -4.81
C PHE A 133 1.69 -4.26 -5.94
N THR A 134 0.51 -4.85 -5.98
CA THR A 134 0.07 -5.79 -7.00
C THR A 134 -1.27 -5.33 -7.57
N GLY A 135 -1.58 -5.72 -8.80
CA GLY A 135 -2.77 -5.22 -9.44
C GLY A 135 -3.01 -5.75 -10.84
N PHE A 136 -3.95 -5.11 -11.52
CA PHE A 136 -4.30 -5.38 -12.90
C PHE A 136 -4.20 -4.13 -13.73
N ARG A 137 -3.55 -4.26 -14.89
CA ARG A 137 -3.51 -3.24 -15.93
C ARG A 137 -4.51 -3.59 -17.02
N ASN A 138 -5.37 -2.65 -17.40
CA ASN A 138 -6.31 -2.75 -18.52
C ASN A 138 -5.87 -1.79 -19.64
N LYS A 139 -5.68 -2.30 -20.86
CA LYS A 139 -5.41 -1.48 -22.05
C LYS A 139 -6.70 -0.78 -22.50
N VAL A 140 -6.76 0.53 -22.31
CA VAL A 140 -7.89 1.38 -22.70
C VAL A 140 -7.73 1.87 -24.15
N PHE A 141 -6.53 2.38 -24.48
CA PHE A 141 -6.14 2.76 -25.84
C PHE A 141 -4.77 2.16 -26.18
N GLU A 142 -4.27 2.42 -27.39
CA GLU A 142 -2.99 1.87 -27.84
C GLU A 142 -1.83 2.18 -26.88
N LYS A 143 -1.78 3.42 -26.40
CA LYS A 143 -0.76 3.91 -25.46
C LYS A 143 -1.27 4.20 -24.06
N LEU A 144 -2.58 4.17 -23.82
CA LEU A 144 -3.15 4.48 -22.50
C LEU A 144 -3.65 3.22 -21.80
N TYR A 145 -3.23 3.06 -20.56
CA TYR A 145 -3.59 1.95 -19.70
C TYR A 145 -4.16 2.47 -18.38
N MET A 146 -5.13 1.76 -17.84
CA MET A 146 -5.68 1.99 -16.51
C MET A 146 -5.22 0.85 -15.60
N ASN A 147 -4.82 1.17 -14.38
CA ASN A 147 -4.25 0.25 -13.41
C ASN A 147 -5.09 0.30 -12.15
N TYR A 148 -5.39 -0.86 -11.59
CA TYR A 148 -6.05 -1.00 -10.30
C TYR A 148 -5.10 -1.80 -9.42
N SER A 149 -4.71 -1.23 -8.29
CA SER A 149 -3.70 -1.85 -7.43
C SER A 149 -4.02 -1.75 -5.96
N ILE A 150 -3.61 -2.78 -5.24
CA ILE A 150 -3.54 -2.81 -3.79
C ILE A 150 -2.09 -3.08 -3.37
N GLY A 151 -1.64 -2.44 -2.30
CA GLY A 151 -0.27 -2.56 -1.84
C GLY A 151 -0.06 -2.08 -0.42
N LEU A 152 1.22 -1.94 -0.08
CA LEU A 152 1.71 -1.43 1.18
C LEU A 152 2.65 -0.27 0.87
N SER A 153 2.34 0.90 1.43
CA SER A 153 3.17 2.09 1.32
C SER A 153 3.92 2.33 2.62
N TRP A 154 5.21 2.60 2.51
CA TRP A 154 6.10 3.05 3.56
C TRP A 154 6.46 4.52 3.33
N TYR A 155 6.30 5.34 4.36
CA TYR A 155 6.71 6.74 4.34
C TYR A 155 7.79 6.98 5.40
N SER A 156 8.85 7.69 5.02
CA SER A 156 9.88 8.17 5.94
C SER A 156 9.96 9.69 5.79
N TYR A 157 9.97 10.44 6.88
CA TYR A 157 9.87 11.90 6.86
C TYR A 157 11.20 12.53 7.29
N ASP A 158 11.65 13.54 6.54
CA ASP A 158 12.88 14.27 6.81
C ASP A 158 12.67 15.17 8.05
N GLY A 159 13.20 14.79 9.22
CA GLY A 159 13.46 15.78 10.30
C GLY A 159 12.42 15.96 11.40
N ASN A 160 11.82 14.89 11.95
CA ASN A 160 11.18 14.97 13.28
C ASN A 160 11.27 13.64 14.02
N GLU A 161 12.19 13.55 15.01
CA GLU A 161 12.33 12.39 15.91
C GLU A 161 11.02 12.06 16.65
N TRP A 162 10.17 13.07 16.88
CA TRP A 162 8.87 12.91 17.52
C TRP A 162 7.84 12.15 16.66
N LEU A 163 7.88 12.31 15.33
CA LEU A 163 7.07 11.50 14.40
C LEU A 163 7.65 10.09 14.25
N LEU A 164 8.99 9.96 14.23
CA LEU A 164 9.68 8.67 14.18
C LEU A 164 9.41 7.78 15.42
N GLN A 165 9.17 8.38 16.59
CA GLN A 165 8.87 7.62 17.82
C GLN A 165 7.41 7.16 17.91
N LYS A 166 6.46 7.92 17.34
CA LYS A 166 5.04 7.59 17.37
C LYS A 166 4.64 6.59 16.28
N ASP A 167 5.33 6.63 15.15
CA ASP A 167 5.04 5.78 13.98
C ASP A 167 6.17 4.77 13.72
N ARG A 168 6.47 3.90 14.69
CA ARG A 168 7.41 2.77 14.49
C ARG A 168 6.99 1.82 13.34
N TYR A 169 5.79 2.01 12.78
CA TYR A 169 5.25 1.24 11.67
C TYR A 169 4.53 2.17 10.67
N ASN A 170 5.26 2.94 9.87
CA ASN A 170 4.72 3.75 8.77
C ASN A 170 4.28 2.92 7.54
N VAL A 171 3.86 1.67 7.76
CA VAL A 171 3.36 0.79 6.71
C VAL A 171 1.86 0.92 6.67
N LYS A 172 1.32 1.40 5.55
CA LYS A 172 -0.13 1.54 5.39
C LYS A 172 -0.60 0.79 4.15
N PRO A 173 -1.69 0.02 4.25
CA PRO A 173 -2.42 -0.44 3.09
C PRO A 173 -2.72 0.71 2.13
N ASP A 174 -2.63 0.42 0.84
CA ASP A 174 -2.72 1.41 -0.21
C ASP A 174 -3.55 0.87 -1.37
N LEU A 175 -4.55 1.65 -1.77
CA LEU A 175 -5.47 1.35 -2.86
C LEU A 175 -5.34 2.47 -3.90
N LYS A 176 -4.87 2.14 -5.10
CA LYS A 176 -4.70 3.13 -6.18
C LYS A 176 -5.45 2.76 -7.46
N ILE A 177 -5.99 3.81 -8.08
CA ILE A 177 -6.38 3.79 -9.50
C ILE A 177 -5.36 4.64 -10.26
N GLY A 178 -4.60 4.02 -11.16
CA GLY A 178 -3.51 4.70 -11.88
C GLY A 178 -3.71 4.70 -13.38
N PHE A 179 -3.25 5.75 -14.06
CA PHE A 179 -3.16 5.80 -15.51
C PHE A 179 -1.70 5.69 -15.93
N SER A 180 -1.40 4.81 -16.88
CA SER A 180 -0.05 4.69 -17.45
C SER A 180 -0.08 5.00 -18.94
N TYR A 181 0.78 5.90 -19.37
CA TYR A 181 1.01 6.20 -20.78
C TYR A 181 2.30 5.50 -21.24
N LYS A 182 2.20 4.72 -22.31
CA LYS A 182 3.31 4.00 -22.93
C LYS A 182 4.00 4.88 -23.97
N LEU A 183 5.31 5.00 -23.84
CA LEU A 183 6.22 5.57 -24.83
C LEU A 183 6.19 4.78 -26.16
#